data_AF-A0A9P6XN47-F1
#
_entry.id   AF-A0A9P6XN47-F1
#
_cell.length_a   1.000
_cell.length_b   1.000
_cell.length_c   1.000
_cell.angle_alpha   90.00
_cell.angle_beta   90.00
_cell.angle_gamma   90.00
#
_symmetry.space_group_name_H-M   'P 1'
#
loop_
_entity.id
_entity.type
_entity.pdbx_description
1 polymer ?
#
loop_
_entity_poly.entity_id
_entity_poly.type
_entity_poly.pdbx_seq_one_letter_code
_entity_poly.pdbx_strand_id
1 'polypeptide(L)' 'MPSVVGVSAPGFASMRALTRAVMDLGAAGVMIAPPNTLRTDDQIVTYYHQAVEAIGDDVPFVLQDYPLT' A
#
# COMPACT_ATOMS: atom_id res chain seq x y z
N MET A 1 -3.39 -8.09 -19.66
CA MET A 1 -3.69 -8.72 -18.36
C MET A 1 -3.65 -7.63 -17.31
N PRO A 2 -4.63 -7.53 -16.39
CA PRO A 2 -4.56 -6.53 -15.32
C PRO A 2 -3.33 -6.78 -14.46
N SER A 3 -2.55 -5.72 -14.20
CA SER A 3 -1.35 -5.79 -13.35
C SER A 3 -1.62 -5.11 -12.00
N VAL A 4 -1.11 -5.73 -10.94
CA VAL A 4 -1.04 -5.14 -9.60
C VAL A 4 0.42 -4.80 -9.33
N VAL A 5 0.70 -3.59 -8.83
CA VAL A 5 2.08 -3.12 -8.59
C VAL A 5 2.34 -2.95 -7.10
N GLY A 6 3.45 -3.50 -6.60
CA GLY A 6 3.88 -3.30 -5.21
C GLY A 6 4.35 -1.87 -4.98
N VAL A 7 3.76 -1.20 -3.97
CA VAL A 7 4.06 0.21 -3.65
C VAL A 7 4.52 0.42 -2.20
N SER A 8 4.77 -0.66 -1.46
CA SER A 8 5.36 -0.63 -0.12
C SER A 8 6.61 0.25 -0.10
N ALA A 9 6.64 1.24 0.79
CA ALA A 9 7.73 2.20 0.88
C ALA A 9 7.98 2.60 2.34
N PRO A 10 9.18 3.12 2.69
CA PRO A 10 9.49 3.59 4.04
C PRO A 10 8.62 4.76 4.55
N GLY A 11 7.87 5.42 3.66
CA GLY A 11 6.99 6.53 4.01
C GLY A 11 5.89 6.77 2.99
N PHE A 12 4.82 7.41 3.44
CA PHE A 12 3.58 7.61 2.66
C PHE A 12 3.74 8.53 1.45
N ALA A 13 4.65 9.50 1.49
CA ALA A 13 4.89 10.39 0.36
C ALA A 13 5.39 9.62 -0.88
N SER A 14 6.35 8.71 -0.68
CA SER A 14 6.88 7.86 -1.74
C SER A 14 5.85 6.83 -2.21
N MET A 15 5.08 6.25 -1.28
CA MET A 15 3.97 5.34 -1.60
C MET A 15 2.95 6.03 -2.51
N ARG A 16 2.49 7.24 -2.15
CA ARG A 16 1.56 8.04 -2.95
C ARG A 16 2.11 8.37 -4.33
N ALA A 17 3.35 8.81 -4.42
CA ALA A 17 3.97 9.18 -5.69
C ALA A 17 4.03 7.98 -6.65
N LEU A 18 4.43 6.81 -6.14
CA LEU A 18 4.48 5.58 -6.93
C LEU A 18 3.08 5.09 -7.31
N THR A 19 2.13 5.08 -6.38
CA THR A 19 0.73 4.72 -6.68
C THR A 19 0.18 5.54 -7.84
N ARG A 20 0.31 6.87 -7.78
CA ARG A 20 -0.21 7.74 -8.85
C ARG A 20 0.42 7.40 -10.20
N ALA A 21 1.75 7.27 -10.23
CA ALA A 21 2.46 6.94 -11.45
C ALA A 21 2.00 5.59 -12.06
N VAL A 22 1.77 4.57 -11.24
CA VAL A 22 1.37 3.24 -11.77
C VAL A 22 -0.10 3.20 -12.17
N MET A 23 -0.97 3.92 -11.46
CA MET A 23 -2.38 4.06 -11.83
C MET A 23 -2.53 4.84 -13.14
N ASP A 24 -1.76 5.91 -13.33
CA ASP A 24 -1.71 6.68 -14.60
C ASP A 24 -1.24 5.81 -15.79
N LEU A 25 -0.39 4.81 -15.53
CA LEU A 25 0.09 3.83 -16.51
C LEU A 25 -0.90 2.67 -16.75
N GLY A 26 -2.06 2.66 -16.09
CA GLY A 26 -3.11 1.67 -16.28
C GLY A 26 -2.98 0.42 -15.42
N ALA A 27 -2.32 0.50 -14.27
CA ALA A 27 -2.39 -0.56 -13.26
C ALA A 27 -3.85 -0.78 -12.81
N ALA A 28 -4.20 -2.04 -12.52
CA ALA A 28 -5.51 -2.38 -11.99
C ALA A 28 -5.64 -2.08 -10.49
N GLY A 29 -4.51 -1.87 -9.81
CA GLY A 29 -4.42 -1.58 -8.39
C GLY A 29 -2.99 -1.72 -7.89
N VAL A 30 -2.82 -1.56 -6.57
CA VAL A 30 -1.52 -1.62 -5.91
C VAL A 30 -1.48 -2.69 -4.82
N MET A 31 -0.29 -3.09 -4.40
CA MET A 31 -0.09 -4.01 -3.27
C MET A 31 0.72 -3.32 -2.18
N ILE A 32 0.26 -3.43 -0.94
CA ILE A 32 0.86 -2.80 0.25
C ILE A 32 1.18 -3.88 1.28
N ALA A 33 2.43 -3.91 1.73
CA ALA A 33 2.89 -4.68 2.88
C ALA A 33 3.07 -3.76 4.09
N PRO A 34 2.77 -4.24 5.31
CA PRO A 34 3.00 -3.46 6.52
C PRO A 34 4.49 -3.49 6.91
N PRO A 35 5.00 -2.46 7.60
CA PRO A 35 6.31 -2.50 8.22
C PRO A 35 6.41 -3.65 9.23
N ASN A 36 7.56 -4.32 9.27
CA ASN A 36 7.83 -5.38 10.24
C ASN A 36 7.97 -4.89 11.69
N THR A 37 7.76 -3.59 11.96
CA THR A 37 7.79 -2.97 13.29
C THR A 37 6.43 -2.89 13.94
N LEU A 38 5.34 -3.12 13.20
CA LEU A 38 3.99 -3.18 13.77
C LEU A 38 3.83 -4.47 14.59
N ARG A 39 3.24 -4.36 15.78
CA ARG A 39 3.16 -5.47 16.76
C ARG A 39 1.74 -5.73 17.24
N THR A 40 0.86 -4.76 17.12
CA THR A 40 -0.51 -4.82 17.64
C THR A 40 -1.52 -4.59 16.53
N ASP A 41 -2.72 -5.14 16.69
CA ASP A 41 -3.80 -4.99 15.71
C ASP A 41 -4.16 -3.52 15.48
N ASP A 42 -4.20 -2.72 16.55
CA ASP A 42 -4.47 -1.27 16.46
C ASP A 42 -3.43 -0.54 15.59
N GLN A 43 -2.15 -0.92 15.71
CA GLN A 43 -1.09 -0.37 14.86
C GLN A 43 -1.26 -0.77 13.40
N ILE A 44 -1.67 -2.02 13.14
CA ILE A 44 -1.89 -2.54 11.79
C ILE A 44 -3.08 -1.84 11.14
N VAL A 45 -4.22 -1.75 11.84
CA VAL A 45 -5.43 -1.07 11.37
C VAL A 45 -5.14 0.41 11.09
N THR A 46 -4.50 1.10 12.03
CA THR A 46 -4.12 2.51 11.87
C THR A 46 -3.21 2.72 10.66
N TYR A 47 -2.22 1.84 10.46
CA TYR A 47 -1.34 1.91 9.30
C TYR A 47 -2.11 1.81 7.98
N TYR A 48 -3.05 0.87 7.85
CA TYR A 48 -3.83 0.74 6.62
C TYR A 48 -4.79 1.90 6.38
N HIS A 49 -5.36 2.50 7.43
CA HIS A 49 -6.12 3.75 7.28
C HIS A 49 -5.25 4.88 6.71
N GLN A 50 -4.04 5.08 7.27
CA GLN A 50 -3.10 6.09 6.80
C GLN A 50 -2.59 5.78 5.38
N ALA A 51 -2.39 4.50 5.06
CA ALA A 51 -1.99 4.08 3.73
C ALA A 51 -3.07 4.42 2.69
N VAL A 52 -4.34 4.12 2.97
CA VAL A 52 -5.50 4.47 2.12
C VAL A 52 -5.60 5.99 1.95
N GLU A 53 -5.47 6.76 3.03
CA GLU A 53 -5.46 8.23 2.96
C GLU A 53 -4.34 8.76 2.05
N ALA A 54 -3.17 8.12 2.07
CA ALA A 54 -2.05 8.51 1.24
C ALA A 54 -2.27 8.19 -0.24
N ILE A 55 -2.75 6.98 -0.55
CA ILE A 55 -2.88 6.47 -1.92
C ILE A 55 -4.13 6.99 -2.64
N GLY A 56 -5.22 7.28 -1.92
CA GLY A 56 -6.53 7.62 -2.47
C GLY A 56 -7.57 6.53 -2.17
N ASP A 57 -8.78 6.94 -1.79
CA ASP A 57 -9.92 6.06 -1.48
C ASP A 57 -10.52 5.39 -2.73
N ASP A 58 -10.19 5.90 -3.92
CA ASP A 58 -10.55 5.37 -5.23
C ASP A 58 -9.58 4.30 -5.76
N VAL A 59 -8.43 4.10 -5.10
CA VAL A 59 -7.40 3.17 -5.57
C VAL A 59 -7.64 1.75 -5.01
N PRO A 60 -7.89 0.73 -5.86
CA PRO A 60 -7.95 -0.65 -5.40
C PRO A 60 -6.58 -1.11 -4.89
N PHE A 61 -6.54 -1.73 -3.72
CA PHE A 61 -5.30 -2.29 -3.18
C PHE A 61 -5.44 -3.72 -2.64
N VAL A 62 -4.31 -4.42 -2.65
CA VAL A 62 -4.12 -5.75 -2.09
C VAL A 62 -3.26 -5.64 -0.83
N LEU A 63 -3.70 -6.28 0.25
CA LEU A 63 -2.93 -6.45 1.48
C LEU A 63 -1.97 -7.64 1.29
N GLN A 64 -0.66 -7.39 1.47
CA GLN A 64 0.35 -8.45 1.46
C GLN A 64 0.64 -8.93 2.89
N ASP A 65 0.13 -10.11 3.24
CA ASP A 65 0.42 -10.77 4.52
C ASP A 65 1.55 -11.78 4.33
N TYR A 66 2.77 -11.33 4.61
CA TYR A 66 3.96 -12.18 4.56
C TYR A 66 4.91 -11.81 5.70
N PRO A 67 4.77 -12.43 6.89
CA PRO A 67 5.68 -12.20 8.00
C PRO A 67 7.08 -12.73 7.66
N LEU A 68 8.05 -11.82 7.62
CA LEU A 68 9.48 -12.15 7.49
C LEU A 68 9.98 -12.63 8.86
N THR A 69 10.40 -13.90 8.93
CA THR A 69 10.97 -14.56 10.12
C THR A 69 12.28 -13.94 10.58
#